data_AF-A0A967N1H1-F1
#
_entry.id   AF-A0A967N1H1-F1
#
_cell.length_a   1.000
_cell.length_b   1.000
_cell.length_c   1.000
_cell.angle_alpha   90.00
_cell.angle_beta   90.00
_cell.angle_gamma   90.00
#
_symmetry.space_group_name_H-M   'P 1'
#
loop_
_entity.id
_entity.type
_entity.pdbx_description
1 polymer ?
#
loop_
_entity_poly.entity_id
_entity_poly.type
_entity_poly.pdbx_seq_one_letter_code
_entity_poly.pdbx_strand_id
1 'polypeptide(L)'
;NAGVQRFVMISAMHADNRQAWQQSKIKPYMVAKHYADRFLKSSGLDYTILQPGRLLDKKGIGKITITNPTDAEGIAREDVAEMVLAVLRN
;
A
#
# COMPACT_ATOMS: atom_id res chain seq x y z
N ASN A 1 -23.57 11.65 -0.04
CA ASN A 1 -22.23 11.62 -0.65
C ASN A 1 -21.46 12.84 -0.14
N ALA A 2 -20.21 12.71 0.32
CA ALA A 2 -19.49 13.80 1.00
C ALA A 2 -18.74 14.77 0.05
N GLY A 3 -18.84 14.56 -1.27
CA GLY A 3 -18.22 15.44 -2.27
C GLY A 3 -16.71 15.23 -2.49
N VAL A 4 -16.09 14.24 -1.83
CA VAL A 4 -14.66 13.92 -1.96
C VAL A 4 -14.43 12.94 -3.12
N GLN A 5 -13.53 13.28 -4.05
CA GLN A 5 -13.20 12.42 -5.20
C GLN A 5 -11.83 11.74 -5.10
N ARG A 6 -10.83 12.39 -4.49
CA ARG A 6 -9.47 11.88 -4.36
C ARG A 6 -9.33 10.97 -3.12
N PHE A 7 -8.80 9.76 -3.28
CA PHE A 7 -8.59 8.81 -2.18
C PHE A 7 -7.24 8.11 -2.26
N VAL A 8 -6.43 8.18 -1.20
CA VAL A 8 -5.15 7.46 -1.11
C VAL A 8 -5.24 6.37 -0.06
N MET A 9 -5.00 5.13 -0.47
CA MET A 9 -5.06 3.95 0.39
C MET A 9 -3.66 3.40 0.65
N ILE A 10 -3.34 3.22 1.93
CA ILE A 10 -2.16 2.45 2.34
C ILE A 10 -2.58 0.98 2.51
N SER A 11 -2.21 0.18 1.52
CA SER A 11 -2.43 -1.27 1.48
C SER A 11 -1.17 -2.00 1.98
N ALA A 12 -0.83 -3.13 1.36
CA ALA A 12 0.33 -3.93 1.70
C ALA A 12 0.90 -4.60 0.44
N MET A 13 2.22 -4.74 0.40
CA MET A 13 2.87 -5.59 -0.59
C MET A 13 2.30 -7.00 -0.56
N HIS A 14 2.15 -7.63 -1.74
CA HIS A 14 1.48 -8.92 -1.94
C HIS A 14 -0.01 -8.96 -1.61
N ALA A 15 -0.69 -7.82 -1.36
CA ALA A 15 -2.14 -7.81 -1.17
C ALA A 15 -2.93 -8.36 -2.37
N ASP A 16 -2.33 -8.50 -3.55
CA ASP A 16 -2.94 -9.16 -4.72
C ASP A 16 -2.32 -10.54 -5.06
N ASN A 17 -1.32 -11.02 -4.30
CA ASN A 17 -0.67 -12.32 -4.54
C ASN A 17 -1.18 -13.40 -3.57
N ARG A 18 -2.23 -14.12 -3.98
CA ARG A 18 -2.87 -15.18 -3.18
C ARG A 18 -1.94 -16.33 -2.81
N GLN A 19 -0.96 -16.66 -3.66
CA GLN A 19 -0.01 -17.74 -3.39
C GLN A 19 0.89 -17.39 -2.19
N ALA A 20 1.34 -16.13 -2.12
CA ALA A 20 2.13 -15.63 -0.99
C ALA A 20 1.36 -15.64 0.35
N TRP A 21 0.02 -15.66 0.34
CA TRP A 21 -0.78 -15.64 1.57
C TRP A 21 -0.79 -16.97 2.30
N GLN A 22 -0.68 -18.10 1.59
CA GLN A 22 -0.82 -19.43 2.20
C GLN A 22 0.27 -19.71 3.23
N GLN A 23 1.46 -19.17 3.00
CA GLN A 23 2.62 -19.29 3.90
C GLN A 23 2.70 -18.13 4.92
N SER A 24 1.79 -17.15 4.82
CA SER A 24 1.84 -15.94 5.64
C SER A 24 1.13 -16.15 6.98
N LYS A 25 1.84 -15.84 8.08
CA LYS A 25 1.26 -15.79 9.43
C LYS A 25 0.18 -14.74 9.59
N ILE A 26 0.07 -13.80 8.64
CA ILE A 26 -0.90 -12.70 8.64
C ILE A 26 -1.91 -12.84 7.49
N LYS A 27 -2.22 -14.07 7.05
CA LYS A 27 -3.19 -14.32 5.96
C LYS A 27 -4.51 -13.54 6.10
N PRO A 28 -5.19 -13.47 7.26
CA PRO A 28 -6.43 -12.69 7.39
C PRO A 28 -6.24 -11.20 7.07
N TYR A 29 -5.11 -10.63 7.46
CA TYR A 29 -4.75 -9.24 7.15
C TYR A 29 -4.57 -9.04 5.64
N MET A 30 -3.87 -9.96 4.95
CA MET A 30 -3.67 -9.88 3.50
C MET A 30 -4.99 -10.00 2.74
N VAL A 31 -5.89 -10.88 3.19
CA VAL A 31 -7.24 -11.02 2.65
C VAL A 31 -8.02 -9.72 2.82
N ALA A 32 -8.00 -9.11 4.00
CA ALA A 32 -8.68 -7.85 4.26
C ALA A 32 -8.17 -6.72 3.34
N LYS A 33 -6.85 -6.58 3.20
CA LYS A 33 -6.23 -5.60 2.29
C LYS A 33 -6.60 -5.86 0.83
N HIS A 34 -6.56 -7.11 0.37
CA HIS A 34 -6.97 -7.47 -1.00
C HIS A 34 -8.39 -7.00 -1.32
N TYR A 35 -9.34 -7.30 -0.44
CA TYR A 35 -10.74 -6.96 -0.68
C TYR A 35 -11.01 -5.46 -0.55
N ALA A 36 -10.29 -4.76 0.34
CA ALA A 36 -10.30 -3.30 0.40
C ALA A 36 -9.78 -2.67 -0.91
N ASP A 37 -8.64 -3.16 -1.42
CA ASP A 37 -8.05 -2.70 -2.69
C ASP A 37 -9.02 -2.93 -3.84
N ARG A 38 -9.63 -4.11 -3.92
CA ARG A 38 -10.63 -4.44 -4.95
C ARG A 38 -11.85 -3.53 -4.89
N PHE A 39 -12.35 -3.26 -3.69
CA PHE A 39 -13.50 -2.38 -3.51
C PHE A 39 -13.18 -0.96 -3.98
N LEU A 40 -12.04 -0.40 -3.57
CA LEU A 40 -11.60 0.92 -4.01
C LEU A 40 -11.41 0.98 -5.54
N LYS A 41 -10.79 -0.04 -6.14
CA LYS A 41 -10.64 -0.15 -7.60
C LYS A 41 -11.97 -0.11 -8.35
N SER A 42 -13.06 -0.62 -7.75
CA SER A 42 -14.42 -0.58 -8.31
C SER A 42 -15.26 0.64 -7.93
N SER A 43 -14.75 1.55 -7.09
CA SER A 43 -15.56 2.62 -6.47
C SER A 43 -15.87 3.81 -7.39
N GLY A 44 -15.12 3.98 -8.47
CA GLY A 44 -15.19 5.18 -9.32
C GLY A 44 -14.50 6.42 -8.74
N LEU A 45 -13.84 6.32 -7.58
CA LEU A 45 -12.99 7.39 -7.04
C LEU A 45 -11.70 7.56 -7.84
N ASP A 46 -11.16 8.77 -7.84
CA ASP A 46 -9.78 8.99 -8.27
C ASP A 46 -8.85 8.51 -7.15
N TYR A 47 -8.18 7.38 -7.36
CA TYR A 47 -7.44 6.73 -6.28
C TYR A 47 -5.96 6.52 -6.56
N THR A 48 -5.21 6.33 -5.47
CA THR A 48 -3.88 5.74 -5.49
C THR A 48 -3.76 4.73 -4.36
N ILE A 49 -3.34 3.50 -4.68
CA ILE A 49 -3.11 2.44 -3.70
C ILE A 49 -1.61 2.25 -3.56
N LEU A 50 -1.09 2.53 -2.36
CA LEU A 50 0.30 2.31 -2.00
C LEU A 50 0.43 0.93 -1.34
N GLN A 51 1.30 0.07 -1.87
CA GLN A 51 1.53 -1.29 -1.36
C GLN A 51 2.95 -1.41 -0.77
N PRO A 52 3.22 -0.79 0.39
CA PRO A 52 4.55 -0.82 0.99
C PRO A 52 4.95 -2.23 1.41
N GLY A 53 6.27 -2.48 1.38
CA GLY A 53 6.89 -3.65 1.99
C GLY A 53 6.84 -3.61 3.53
N ARG A 54 7.75 -4.34 4.19
CA ARG A 54 7.80 -4.38 5.66
C ARG A 54 8.02 -2.97 6.22
N LEU A 55 7.14 -2.51 7.11
CA LEU A 55 7.29 -1.22 7.77
C LEU A 55 8.36 -1.29 8.86
N LEU A 56 9.21 -0.28 8.91
CA LEU A 56 10.33 -0.18 9.85
C LEU A 56 10.22 1.09 10.70
N ASP A 57 10.56 0.97 11.99
CA ASP A 57 10.70 2.07 12.95
C ASP A 57 12.14 2.62 12.96
N LYS A 58 12.63 2.94 11.75
CA LYS A 58 13.91 3.63 11.55
C LYS A 58 13.63 4.99 10.92
N LYS A 59 14.58 5.90 11.04
CA LYS A 59 14.55 7.19 10.36
C LYS A 59 14.43 6.99 8.84
N GLY A 60 13.57 7.78 8.20
CA GLY A 60 13.43 7.83 6.75
C GLY A 60 14.68 8.39 6.10
N ILE A 61 14.92 7.99 4.85
CA ILE A 61 16.06 8.45 4.05
C ILE A 61 15.64 9.34 2.88
N GLY A 62 14.33 9.59 2.72
CA GLY A 62 13.77 10.40 1.63
C GLY A 62 13.92 9.75 0.25
N LYS A 63 14.17 8.44 0.20
CA LYS A 63 14.33 7.67 -1.04
C LYS A 63 13.44 6.45 -0.98
N ILE A 64 12.79 6.17 -2.11
CA ILE A 64 11.98 4.97 -2.30
C ILE A 64 12.41 4.26 -3.57
N THR A 65 12.11 2.97 -3.64
CA THR A 65 12.24 2.18 -4.85
C THR A 65 10.88 1.58 -5.16
N ILE A 66 10.35 1.89 -6.33
CA ILE A 66 9.15 1.25 -6.87
C ILE A 66 9.64 0.06 -7.69
N THR A 67 9.33 -1.14 -7.24
CA THR A 67 9.81 -2.39 -7.85
C THR A 67 8.75 -3.48 -7.76
N ASN A 68 9.02 -4.61 -8.41
CA ASN A 68 8.21 -5.81 -8.25
C ASN A 68 8.20 -6.27 -6.78
N PRO A 69 7.07 -6.79 -6.27
CA PRO A 69 6.96 -7.21 -4.87
C PRO A 69 8.00 -8.24 -4.40
N THR A 70 8.61 -9.00 -5.31
CA THR A 70 9.64 -10.00 -4.99
C THR A 70 10.98 -9.39 -4.60
N ASP A 71 11.24 -8.15 -5.01
CA ASP A 71 12.56 -7.52 -4.91
C ASP A 71 12.60 -6.41 -3.85
N ALA A 72 11.49 -6.24 -3.12
CA ALA A 72 11.28 -5.11 -2.23
C ALA A 72 11.74 -5.40 -0.79
N GLU A 73 12.52 -4.46 -0.24
CA GLU A 73 12.95 -4.46 1.15
C GLU A 73 11.93 -3.79 2.09
N GLY A 74 12.31 -3.66 3.36
CA GLY A 74 11.54 -2.87 4.33
C GLY A 74 11.70 -1.36 4.12
N ILE A 75 10.61 -0.62 4.30
CA ILE A 75 10.52 0.83 4.14
C ILE A 75 10.27 1.51 5.50
N ALA A 76 10.88 2.67 5.73
CA ALA A 76 10.62 3.46 6.93
C ALA A 76 9.20 4.04 6.88
N ARG A 77 8.50 4.10 8.03
CA ARG A 77 7.16 4.72 8.09
C ARG A 77 7.17 6.18 7.67
N GLU A 78 8.26 6.90 7.96
CA GLU A 78 8.47 8.28 7.51
C GLU A 78 8.46 8.38 5.98
N ASP A 79 9.19 7.50 5.28
CA ASP A 79 9.25 7.51 3.81
C ASP A 79 7.90 7.11 3.17
N VAL A 80 7.09 6.26 3.84
CA VAL A 80 5.72 5.98 3.41
C VAL A 80 4.84 7.24 3.54
N ALA A 81 4.97 7.99 4.63
CA ALA A 81 4.21 9.23 4.82
C ALA A 81 4.57 10.28 3.76
N GLU A 82 5.85 10.44 3.43
CA GLU A 82 6.31 11.31 2.35
C GLU A 82 5.74 10.88 0.99
N MET A 83 5.69 9.57 0.72
CA MET A 83 5.07 9.04 -0.50
C MET A 83 3.57 9.37 -0.58
N VAL A 84 2.84 9.26 0.54
CA VAL A 84 1.42 9.64 0.62
C VAL A 84 1.24 11.11 0.25
N LEU A 85 2.06 12.01 0.81
CA LEU A 85 2.01 13.43 0.48
C LEU A 85 2.33 13.72 -0.99
N ALA A 86 3.32 13.02 -1.55
CA ALA A 86 3.70 13.17 -2.94
C ALA A 86 2.57 12.77 -3.90
N VAL A 87 1.91 11.62 -3.65
CA VAL A 87 0.81 11.15 -4.52
C VAL A 87 -0.51 11.88 -4.30
N LEU A 88 -0.72 12.49 -3.12
CA LEU A 88 -1.91 13.32 -2.89
C LEU A 88 -1.90 14.60 -3.75
N ARG A 89 -0.71 15.09 -4.11
CA ARG A 89 -0.51 16.36 -4.82
C ARG A 89 -0.41 16.23 -6.34
N ASN A 90 -0.36 15.01 -6.86
CA ASN A 90 -0.40 14.68 -8.29
C ASN A 90 -1.83 14.48 -8.76
#